data_AF-A0M4I9-F1
#
_entry.id   AF-A0M4I9-F1
#
_cell.length_a   1.000
_cell.length_b   1.000
_cell.length_c   1.000
_cell.angle_alpha   90.00
_cell.angle_beta   90.00
_cell.angle_gamma   90.00
#
_symmetry.space_group_name_H-M   'P 1'
#
loop_
_entity.id
_entity.type
_entity.pdbx_description
1 polymer ?
#
loop_
_entity_poly.entity_id
_entity_poly.type
_entity_poly.pdbx_seq_one_letter_code
_entity_poly.pdbx_strand_id
1 'polypeptide(L)'
;MNKIINLNGNAVELAQVKSISVNEYFDVEPKTNQLKIEFKGRKEYIFNPGIKEWELNTFNDVLLVDYPDGQTAIENYLQIMEIWEEALQKE
;
A
#
# COMPACT_ATOMS: atom_id res chain seq x y z
N MET A 1 14.04 -10.49 6.40
CA MET A 1 13.56 -10.23 7.79
C MET A 1 12.44 -9.22 7.67
N ASN A 2 11.21 -9.52 8.12
CA ASN A 2 10.05 -8.67 7.79
C ASN A 2 10.12 -7.33 8.54
N LYS A 3 10.39 -6.24 7.80
CA LYS A 3 10.45 -4.86 8.33
C LYS A 3 9.05 -4.25 8.32
N ILE A 4 8.61 -3.73 9.47
CA ILE A 4 7.33 -3.04 9.62
C ILE A 4 7.60 -1.56 9.86
N ILE A 5 6.90 -0.69 9.15
CA ILE A 5 6.96 0.78 9.32
C ILE A 5 5.61 1.33 9.73
N ASN A 6 5.60 2.51 10.35
CA ASN A 6 4.39 3.25 10.65
C ASN A 6 4.22 4.38 9.63
N LEU A 7 3.08 4.40 8.92
CA LEU A 7 2.71 5.42 7.96
C LEU A 7 1.39 6.06 8.39
N ASN A 8 1.48 7.26 8.99
CA ASN A 8 0.33 8.02 9.51
C ASN A 8 -0.62 7.18 10.37
N GLY A 9 -0.08 6.36 11.27
CA GLY A 9 -0.85 5.49 12.17
C GLY A 9 -1.16 4.10 11.59
N ASN A 10 -0.82 3.83 10.33
CA ASN A 10 -0.98 2.51 9.71
C ASN A 10 0.32 1.71 9.82
N ALA A 11 0.24 0.49 10.34
CA ALA A 11 1.36 -0.44 10.31
C ALA A 11 1.46 -1.09 8.93
N VAL A 12 2.61 -0.94 8.27
CA VAL A 12 2.87 -1.45 6.93
C VAL A 12 4.04 -2.43 6.96
N GLU A 13 3.76 -3.69 6.67
CA GLU A 13 4.79 -4.72 6.49
C GLU A 13 5.36 -4.64 5.08
N LEU A 14 6.62 -4.24 4.95
CA LEU A 14 7.27 -3.96 3.66
C LEU A 14 7.38 -5.20 2.75
N ALA A 15 7.44 -6.40 3.34
CA ALA A 15 7.47 -7.65 2.59
C ALA A 15 6.15 -7.92 1.83
N GLN A 16 5.04 -7.32 2.28
CA GLN A 16 3.73 -7.44 1.63
C GLN A 16 3.49 -6.34 0.61
N VAL A 17 4.35 -5.31 0.53
CA VAL A 17 4.20 -4.24 -0.45
C VAL A 17 4.50 -4.79 -1.85
N LYS A 18 3.60 -4.49 -2.79
CA LYS A 18 3.75 -4.79 -4.22
C LYS A 18 4.23 -3.56 -4.98
N SER A 19 3.66 -2.40 -4.68
CA SER A 19 3.99 -1.14 -5.31
C SER A 19 3.70 0.03 -4.36
N ILE A 20 4.43 1.11 -4.56
CA ILE A 20 4.21 2.40 -3.92
C ILE A 20 4.16 3.44 -5.04
N SER A 21 3.16 4.30 -5.04
CA SER A 21 3.06 5.41 -5.99
C SER A 21 2.53 6.67 -5.33
N VAL A 22 2.96 7.82 -5.81
CA VAL A 22 2.27 9.09 -5.52
C VAL A 22 1.25 9.28 -6.62
N ASN A 23 0.01 9.53 -6.22
CA ASN A 23 -1.03 9.82 -7.20
C ASN A 23 -0.80 11.28 -7.64
N GLU A 24 -0.18 11.49 -8.80
CA GLU A 24 -0.08 12.81 -9.44
C GLU A 24 -1.09 12.87 -10.58
N TYR A 25 -2.39 12.98 -10.27
CA TYR A 25 -3.34 13.35 -11.31
C TYR A 25 -3.12 14.84 -11.64
N PHE A 26 -2.34 15.10 -12.70
CA PHE A 26 -2.02 16.45 -13.16
C PHE A 26 -3.26 17.28 -13.55
N ASP A 27 -4.36 16.60 -13.92
CA ASP A 27 -5.56 17.23 -14.50
C ASP A 27 -6.80 17.22 -13.58
N VAL A 28 -6.67 16.81 -12.32
CA VAL A 28 -7.79 16.79 -11.37
C VAL A 28 -7.45 17.67 -10.19
N GLU A 29 -8.15 18.80 -10.04
CA GLU A 29 -8.10 19.57 -8.80
C GLU A 29 -9.07 18.98 -7.76
N PRO A 30 -8.64 18.82 -6.50
CA PRO A 30 -7.30 19.13 -5.98
C PRO A 30 -6.26 18.08 -6.39
N LYS A 31 -5.04 18.53 -6.72
CA LYS A 31 -3.88 17.65 -6.94
C LYS A 31 -3.80 16.66 -5.77
N THR A 32 -3.83 15.37 -6.06
CA THR A 32 -3.91 14.35 -5.01
C THR A 32 -2.62 14.33 -4.19
N ASN A 33 -2.70 14.79 -2.95
CA ASN A 33 -1.67 14.73 -1.91
C ASN A 33 -1.59 13.33 -1.27
N GLN A 34 -1.80 12.29 -2.07
CA GLN A 34 -1.99 10.92 -1.60
C GLN A 34 -0.86 10.01 -2.07
N LEU A 35 -0.30 9.29 -1.11
CA LEU A 35 0.56 8.15 -1.37
C LEU A 35 -0.29 6.88 -1.37
N LYS A 36 -0.15 6.09 -2.42
CA LYS A 36 -0.85 4.83 -2.62
C LYS A 36 0.13 3.68 -2.42
N ILE A 37 -0.23 2.73 -1.56
CA ILE A 37 0.50 1.48 -1.35
C ILE A 37 -0.42 0.34 -1.76
N GLU A 38 0.00 -0.46 -2.73
CA GLU A 38 -0.70 -1.69 -3.10
C GLU A 38 0.03 -2.87 -2.47
N PHE A 39 -0.74 -3.77 -1.86
CA PHE A 39 -0.19 -4.97 -1.24
C PHE A 39 -0.25 -6.16 -2.20
N LYS A 40 0.58 -7.17 -1.95
CA LYS A 40 0.52 -8.47 -2.61
C LYS A 40 -0.83 -9.10 -2.33
N GLY A 41 -1.41 -9.73 -3.35
CA GLY A 41 -2.73 -10.34 -3.24
C GLY A 41 -2.71 -11.48 -2.21
N ARG A 42 -3.61 -11.40 -1.22
CA ARG A 42 -3.80 -12.48 -0.25
C ARG A 42 -4.95 -13.38 -0.68
N LYS A 43 -4.78 -14.68 -0.47
CA LYS A 43 -5.82 -15.67 -0.79
C LYS A 43 -6.54 -16.06 0.48
N GLU A 44 -7.86 -15.94 0.46
CA GLU A 44 -8.71 -16.31 1.59
C GLU A 44 -9.85 -17.20 1.12
N TYR A 45 -10.16 -18.22 1.93
CA TYR A 45 -11.38 -18.99 1.74
C TYR A 45 -12.54 -18.27 2.41
N ILE A 46 -13.59 -18.00 1.65
CA ILE A 46 -14.79 -17.34 2.15
C ILE A 46 -15.95 -18.30 2.00
N PHE A 47 -16.70 -18.46 3.09
CA PHE A 47 -17.93 -19.22 3.06
C PHE A 47 -19.05 -18.38 2.47
N ASN A 48 -19.64 -18.84 1.37
CA ASN A 48 -20.80 -18.23 0.76
C ASN A 48 -22.08 -18.88 1.31
N PRO A 49 -22.88 -18.18 2.15
CA PRO A 49 -24.06 -18.76 2.77
C PRO A 49 -25.19 -19.05 1.78
N GLY A 50 -25.19 -18.39 0.60
CA GLY A 50 -26.22 -18.57 -0.42
C GLY A 50 -26.13 -19.93 -1.12
N ILE A 51 -24.90 -20.39 -1.39
CA ILE A 51 -24.66 -21.69 -2.04
C ILE A 51 -24.11 -22.75 -1.07
N LYS A 52 -23.78 -22.38 0.17
CA LYS A 52 -23.21 -23.24 1.23
C LYS A 52 -21.87 -23.86 0.86
N GLU A 53 -21.05 -23.14 0.10
CA GLU A 53 -19.72 -23.58 -0.35
C GLU A 53 -18.63 -22.61 0.11
N TRP A 54 -17.40 -23.10 0.14
CA TRP A 54 -16.21 -22.29 0.37
C TRP A 54 -15.55 -21.95 -0.96
N GLU A 55 -15.34 -20.67 -1.21
CA GLU A 55 -14.73 -20.14 -2.42
C GLU A 55 -13.35 -19.55 -2.09
N LEU A 56 -12.35 -19.82 -2.94
CA LEU A 56 -11.02 -19.22 -2.81
C LEU A 56 -10.98 -17.88 -3.54
N ASN A 57 -10.90 -16.80 -2.77
CA ASN A 57 -10.88 -15.44 -3.30
C ASN A 57 -9.50 -14.82 -3.14
N THR A 58 -9.13 -13.93 -4.07
CA THR A 58 -7.89 -13.14 -3.97
C THR A 58 -8.26 -11.69 -3.67
N PHE A 59 -7.72 -11.16 -2.57
CA PHE A 59 -7.90 -9.79 -2.12
C PHE A 59 -6.66 -8.98 -2.44
N ASN A 60 -6.84 -7.88 -3.16
CA ASN A 60 -5.78 -6.89 -3.40
C ASN A 60 -6.09 -5.66 -2.54
N ASP A 61 -5.35 -5.51 -1.44
CA ASP A 61 -5.53 -4.37 -0.56
C ASP A 61 -4.77 -3.15 -1.08
N VAL A 62 -5.35 -1.98 -0.85
CA VAL A 62 -4.75 -0.69 -1.15
C VAL A 62 -4.85 0.18 0.09
N LEU A 63 -3.73 0.74 0.53
CA LEU A 63 -3.68 1.80 1.54
C LEU A 63 -3.45 3.14 0.83
N LEU A 64 -4.31 4.11 1.14
CA LEU A 64 -4.14 5.51 0.74
C LEU A 64 -3.74 6.31 1.98
N VAL A 65 -2.65 7.05 1.86
CA VAL A 65 -2.12 7.91 2.92
C VAL A 65 -2.19 9.35 2.46
N ASP A 66 -3.03 10.14 3.13
CA ASP A 66 -3.17 11.58 2.87
C ASP A 66 -2.03 12.36 3.51
N TYR A 67 -1.51 13.35 2.78
CA TYR A 67 -0.55 14.35 3.24
C TYR A 67 -1.11 15.76 3.11
N PRO A 68 -0.52 16.78 3.74
CA PRO A 68 -0.99 18.16 3.61
C PRO A 68 -0.95 18.68 2.17
N ASP A 69 0.07 18.32 1.40
CA ASP A 69 0.28 18.75 0.01
C ASP A 69 1.07 17.71 -0.80
N GLY A 70 1.13 17.92 -2.11
CA GLY A 70 1.82 17.00 -3.03
C GLY A 70 3.33 16.94 -2.83
N GLN A 71 3.98 18.04 -2.45
CA GLN A 71 5.42 18.06 -2.18
C GLN A 71 5.76 17.15 -0.99
N THR A 72 4.98 17.27 0.08
CA THR A 72 5.10 16.43 1.27
C THR A 72 4.86 14.95 0.92
N ALA A 73 3.88 14.66 0.06
CA ALA A 73 3.62 13.29 -0.40
C ALA A 73 4.82 12.71 -1.18
N ILE A 74 5.45 13.51 -2.05
CA ILE A 74 6.64 13.10 -2.83
C ILE A 74 7.85 12.87 -1.91
N GLU A 75 8.10 13.75 -0.95
CA GLU A 75 9.20 13.60 0.00
C GLU A 75 9.05 12.34 0.84
N ASN A 76 7.84 12.06 1.33
CA ASN A 76 7.56 10.82 2.07
C ASN A 76 7.66 9.59 1.16
N TYR A 77 7.20 9.67 -0.08
CA TYR A 77 7.38 8.60 -1.07
C TYR A 77 8.85 8.23 -1.25
N LEU A 78 9.73 9.21 -1.46
CA LEU A 78 11.16 8.96 -1.65
C LEU A 78 11.80 8.30 -0.42
N GLN A 79 11.46 8.77 0.78
CA GLN A 79 11.95 8.19 2.03
C GLN A 79 11.49 6.73 2.21
N ILE A 80 10.22 6.44 1.91
CA ILE A 80 9.67 5.09 2.02
C ILE A 80 10.30 4.16 0.98
N MET A 81 10.52 4.64 -0.24
CA MET A 81 11.19 3.89 -1.29
C MET A 81 12.62 3.48 -0.88
N GLU A 82 13.41 4.41 -0.31
CA GLU A 82 14.74 4.11 0.22
C GLU A 82 14.67 3.02 1.31
N ILE A 83 13.77 3.18 2.27
CA ILE A 83 13.55 2.23 3.36
C ILE A 83 13.14 0.84 2.85
N TRP A 84 12.35 0.79 1.78
CA TRP A 84 11.85 -0.43 1.16
C TRP A 84 12.94 -1.13 0.35
N GLU A 85 13.71 -0.40 -0.45
CA GLU A 85 14.85 -0.92 -1.19
C GLU A 85 15.91 -1.52 -0.26
N GLU A 86 16.23 -0.83 0.85
CA GLU A 86 17.12 -1.37 1.88
C GLU A 86 16.60 -2.69 2.48
N ALA A 87 15.28 -2.82 2.64
CA ALA A 87 14.67 -4.02 3.19
C ALA A 87 14.78 -5.20 2.22
N LEU A 88 14.64 -4.94 0.91
CA LEU A 88 14.76 -5.95 -0.14
C LEU A 88 16.20 -6.43 -0.33
N GLN A 89 17.21 -5.58 -0.11
CA GLN A 89 18.62 -5.95 -0.25
C GLN A 89 19.18 -6.77 0.93
N LYS A 90 18.47 -6.77 2.07
CA LYS A 90 18.86 -7.50 3.30
C LYS A 90 18.20 -8.88 3.42
N GLU A 91 17.52 -9.34 2.36
CA GLU A 91 17.04 -10.71 2.19
C GLU A 91 18.05 -11.57 1.43
#